data_AF-A0A6F9C0N5-F1
#
_entry.id   AF-A0A6F9C0N5-F1
#
_cell.length_a   1.000
_cell.length_b   1.000
_cell.length_c   1.000
_cell.angle_alpha   90.00
_cell.angle_beta   90.00
_cell.angle_gamma   90.00
#
_symmetry.space_group_name_H-M   'P 1'
#
loop_
_entity.id
_entity.type
_entity.pdbx_description
1 polymer ?
#
loop_
_entity_poly.entity_id
_entity_poly.type
_entity_poly.pdbx_seq_one_letter_code
_entity_poly.pdbx_strand_id
1 'polypeptide(L)' 'MVEWTDFERETIQRIFGKMDYDDVGPAALSRCLVVYPWTQRYFGNFGNLYNAAAIQGNPMVAAHGKTVLHGLDRAVRHG' A
#
# COMPACT_ATOMS: atom_id res chain seq x y z
N MET A 1 -23.91 4.66 6.36
CA MET A 1 -22.82 3.87 6.98
C MET A 1 -23.04 2.43 6.52
N VAL A 2 -21.98 1.69 6.21
CA VAL A 2 -22.14 0.26 5.86
C VAL A 2 -22.20 -0.55 7.15
N GLU A 3 -23.00 -1.60 7.18
CA GLU A 3 -23.10 -2.50 8.33
C GLU A 3 -22.12 -3.67 8.16
N TRP A 4 -21.33 -3.94 9.21
CA TRP A 4 -20.41 -5.07 9.27
C TRP A 4 -20.81 -5.97 10.42
N THR A 5 -20.87 -7.27 10.16
CA THR A 5 -20.99 -8.29 11.18
C THR A 5 -19.72 -8.37 12.03
N ASP A 6 -19.85 -8.89 13.25
CA ASP A 6 -18.69 -9.11 14.13
C ASP A 6 -17.64 -10.01 13.48
N PHE A 7 -18.08 -11.05 12.78
CA PHE A 7 -17.21 -11.96 12.04
C PHE A 7 -16.38 -11.26 10.95
N GLU A 8 -16.98 -10.32 10.21
CA GLU A 8 -16.26 -9.54 9.20
C GLU A 8 -15.21 -8.62 9.85
N ARG A 9 -15.58 -7.91 10.93
CA ARG A 9 -14.68 -7.02 11.67
C ARG A 9 -13.48 -7.77 12.23
N GLU A 10 -13.73 -8.87 12.93
CA GLU A 10 -12.70 -9.73 13.51
C GLU A 10 -11.77 -10.30 12.42
N THR A 11 -12.33 -10.72 11.28
CA THR A 11 -11.54 -11.24 10.16
C THR A 11 -10.62 -10.17 9.58
N ILE A 12 -11.11 -8.95 9.36
CA ILE A 12 -10.32 -7.81 8.86
C ILE A 12 -9.19 -7.48 9.85
N GLN A 13 -9.51 -7.32 11.13
CA GLN A 13 -8.53 -7.00 12.17
C GLN A 13 -7.44 -8.08 12.26
N ARG A 14 -7.82 -9.36 12.21
CA ARG A 14 -6.88 -10.49 12.25
C ARG A 14 -5.95 -10.52 11.04
N ILE A 15 -6.40 -10.14 9.85
CA ILE A 15 -5.55 -10.07 8.65
C ILE A 15 -4.54 -8.92 8.80
N PHE A 16 -5.02 -7.72 9.17
CA PHE A 16 -4.15 -6.55 9.33
C PHE A 16 -3.13 -6.73 10.46
N GLY A 17 -3.51 -7.37 11.57
CA GLY A 17 -2.60 -7.65 12.69
C GLY A 17 -1.44 -8.60 12.37
N LYS A 18 -1.45 -9.28 11.22
CA LYS A 18 -0.36 -10.17 10.75
C LYS A 18 0.49 -9.54 9.65
N MET A 19 0.16 -8.34 9.20
CA MET A 19 0.79 -7.73 8.05
C MET A 19 2.14 -7.11 8.44
N ASP A 20 3.20 -7.38 7.69
CA ASP A 20 4.45 -6.63 7.77
C ASP A 20 4.35 -5.39 6.89
N TYR A 21 4.37 -4.21 7.51
CA TYR A 21 4.16 -2.95 6.80
C TYR A 21 5.37 -2.55 5.98
N ASP A 22 6.57 -2.99 6.38
CA ASP A 22 7.83 -2.75 5.67
C ASP A 22 7.97 -3.62 4.42
N ASP A 23 7.21 -4.71 4.31
CA ASP A 23 7.15 -5.55 3.12
C ASP A 23 5.91 -5.23 2.25
N VAL A 24 4.70 -5.31 2.83
CA VAL A 24 3.46 -5.27 2.07
C VAL A 24 3.21 -3.89 1.46
N GLY A 25 3.51 -2.81 2.19
CA GLY A 25 3.33 -1.43 1.71
C GLY A 25 4.16 -1.15 0.46
N PRO A 26 5.50 -1.26 0.52
CA PRO A 26 6.37 -1.13 -0.65
C PRO A 26 5.98 -2.05 -1.79
N ALA A 27 5.74 -3.34 -1.52
CA ALA A 27 5.42 -4.30 -2.56
C ALA A 27 4.10 -3.97 -3.28
N ALA A 28 3.08 -3.49 -2.57
CA ALA A 28 1.81 -3.09 -3.15
C ALA A 28 1.97 -1.87 -4.08
N LEU A 29 2.64 -0.81 -3.63
CA LEU A 29 2.83 0.39 -4.45
C LEU A 29 3.74 0.11 -5.65
N SER A 30 4.84 -0.63 -5.47
CA SER A 30 5.70 -1.03 -6.59
C SER A 30 4.93 -1.84 -7.64
N ARG A 31 4.07 -2.80 -7.22
CA ARG A 31 3.21 -3.55 -8.15
C ARG A 31 2.23 -2.63 -8.90
N CYS A 32 1.61 -1.67 -8.22
CA CYS A 32 0.73 -0.70 -8.86
C CYS A 32 1.45 0.09 -9.96
N LEU A 33 2.64 0.61 -9.67
CA LEU A 33 3.43 1.40 -10.62
C LEU A 33 3.98 0.58 -11.80
N VAL A 34 4.24 -0.71 -11.60
CA VAL A 34 4.72 -1.63 -12.66
C VAL A 34 3.58 -2.15 -13.53
N VAL A 35 2.52 -2.68 -12.91
CA VAL A 35 1.40 -3.32 -13.62
C VAL A 35 0.50 -2.28 -14.28
N TYR A 36 0.43 -1.07 -13.71
CA TYR A 36 -0.36 0.03 -14.24
C TYR A 36 0.51 1.27 -14.47
N PRO A 37 1.36 1.29 -15.53
CA PRO A 37 2.36 2.35 -15.72
C PRO A 37 1.80 3.77 -15.80
N TRP A 38 0.54 3.94 -16.23
CA TRP A 38 -0.10 5.26 -16.27
C TRP A 38 -0.20 5.93 -14.88
N THR A 39 -0.13 5.15 -13.80
CA THR A 39 -0.18 5.67 -12.43
C THR A 39 1.10 6.40 -12.04
N GLN A 40 2.23 6.12 -12.70
CA GLN A 40 3.52 6.78 -12.45
C GLN A 40 3.45 8.30 -12.62
N ARG A 41 2.52 8.79 -13.47
CA ARG A 41 2.31 10.23 -13.72
C ARG A 41 2.04 11.05 -12.45
N TYR A 42 1.51 10.44 -11.39
CA TYR A 42 1.20 11.11 -10.13
C TYR A 42 2.40 11.18 -9.17
N PHE A 43 3.46 10.44 -9.47
CA PHE A 43 4.64 10.28 -8.60
C PHE A 43 5.90 10.86 -9.23
N GLY A 44 5.77 11.94 -10.02
CA GLY A 44 6.90 12.56 -10.74
C GLY A 44 8.07 12.99 -9.84
N ASN A 45 7.80 13.30 -8.56
CA ASN A 45 8.82 13.69 -7.60
C ASN A 45 9.59 12.49 -7.00
N PHE A 46 9.25 11.25 -7.35
CA PHE A 46 9.92 10.06 -6.81
C PHE A 46 11.20 9.70 -7.59
N GLY A 47 11.55 10.47 -8.62
CA GLY A 47 12.77 10.26 -9.41
C GLY A 47 12.61 9.12 -10.41
N ASN A 48 13.57 8.19 -10.43
CA ASN A 48 13.61 7.15 -11.46
C ASN A 48 12.53 6.08 -11.24
N LEU A 49 11.56 6.03 -12.16
CA LEU A 49 10.51 5.02 -12.25
C LEU A 49 10.49 4.30 -13.62
N TYR A 50 11.61 4.33 -14.36
CA TYR A 50 11.67 3.92 -15.76
C TYR A 50 11.39 2.43 -16.01
N ASN A 51 11.77 1.55 -15.07
CA ASN A 51 11.57 0.10 -15.19
C ASN A 51 11.28 -0.54 -13.82
N ALA A 52 10.91 -1.82 -13.83
CA ALA A 52 10.50 -2.54 -12.63
C ALA A 52 11.57 -2.57 -11.54
N ALA A 53 12.83 -2.82 -11.88
CA ALA A 53 13.93 -2.84 -10.91
C ALA A 53 14.16 -1.44 -10.28
N ALA A 54 14.08 -0.39 -11.09
CA ALA A 54 14.16 0.99 -10.60
C ALA A 54 13.02 1.32 -9.64
N ILE A 55 11.78 0.92 -9.96
CA ILE A 55 10.61 1.12 -9.10
C ILE A 55 10.71 0.33 -7.79
N GLN A 56 11.15 -0.94 -7.84
CA GLN A 56 11.28 -1.80 -6.66
C GLN A 56 12.41 -1.34 -5.73
N GLY A 57 13.51 -0.82 -6.28
CA GLY A 57 14.62 -0.27 -5.51
C GLY A 57 14.44 1.19 -5.07
N ASN A 58 13.32 1.83 -5.40
CA ASN A 58 13.12 3.26 -5.15
C ASN A 58 12.74 3.53 -3.67
N PRO A 59 13.55 4.27 -2.90
CA PRO A 59 13.28 4.51 -1.48
C PRO A 59 12.02 5.37 -1.25
N MET A 60 11.66 6.24 -2.19
CA MET A 60 10.44 7.05 -2.11
C MET A 60 9.19 6.21 -2.34
N VAL A 61 9.24 5.24 -3.27
CA VAL A 61 8.16 4.26 -3.47
C VAL A 61 7.99 3.42 -2.21
N ALA A 62 9.07 2.91 -1.63
CA ALA A 62 8.99 2.14 -0.40
C ALA A 62 8.40 2.97 0.76
N ALA A 63 8.90 4.19 0.98
CA ALA A 63 8.38 5.07 2.02
C ALA A 63 6.90 5.42 1.82
N HIS A 64 6.49 5.72 0.59
CA HIS A 64 5.09 6.06 0.31
C HIS A 64 4.15 4.85 0.38
N GLY A 65 4.63 3.66 0.00
CA GLY A 65 3.87 2.42 0.15
C GLY A 65 3.48 2.16 1.62
N LYS A 66 4.38 2.45 2.55
CA LYS A 66 4.09 2.42 4.00
C LYS A 66 3.04 3.44 4.41
N THR A 67 3.15 4.68 3.91
CA THR A 67 2.15 5.73 4.16
C THR A 67 0.76 5.31 3.71
N VAL A 68 0.64 4.69 2.53
CA VAL A 68 -0.64 4.17 2.01
C VAL A 68 -1.20 3.11 2.96
N LEU A 69 -0.37 2.16 3.41
CA LEU A 69 -0.83 1.08 4.28
C LEU A 69 -1.23 1.56 5.68
N HIS A 70 -0.53 2.55 6.24
CA HIS A 70 -0.98 3.23 7.45
C HIS A 70 -2.31 3.98 7.27
N GLY A 71 -2.58 4.49 6.07
CA GLY A 71 -3.90 5.03 5.72
C GLY A 71 -5.00 3.97 5.85
N LEU A 72 -4.75 2.74 5.39
CA LEU A 72 -5.68 1.62 5.54
C LEU A 72 -5.86 1.18 7.00
N ASP A 73 -4.78 1.18 7.80
CA ASP A 73 -4.85 0.88 9.24
C ASP A 73 -5.81 1.83 9.98
N ARG A 74 -5.81 3.13 9.61
CA ARG A 74 -6.80 4.08 10.15
C ARG A 74 -8.23 3.67 9.81
N ALA A 75 -8.48 3.18 8.60
CA ALA A 75 -9.81 2.69 8.22
C ALA A 75 -10.19 1.44 9.03
N VAL A 76 -9.26 0.52 9.29
CA VAL A 76 -9.53 -0.70 10.08
C VAL A 76 -9.85 -0.39 11.54
N ARG A 77 -9.25 0.66 12.12
CA ARG A 77 -9.50 1.07 13.52
C ARG A 77 -10.82 1.80 13.72
N HIS A 78 -11.41 2.36 12.66
CA HIS A 78 -12.61 3.21 12.72
C HIS A 78 -13.78 2.69 11.87
N GLY A 79 -13.58 1.58 11.15
CA GLY A 79 -14.56 0.93 10.27
C GLY A 79 -15.40 -0.09 11.00
#